data_AF-A0A453FU42-F1
#
_entry.id   AF-A0A453FU42-F1
#
_cell.length_a   1.000
_cell.length_b   1.000
_cell.length_c   1.000
_cell.angle_alpha   90.00
_cell.angle_beta   90.00
_cell.angle_gamma   90.00
#
_symmetry.space_group_name_H-M   'P 1'
#
loop_
_entity.id
_entity.type
_entity.pdbx_description
1 polymer ?
#
loop_
_entity_poly.entity_id
_entity_poly.type
_entity_poly.pdbx_seq_one_letter_code
_entity_poly.pdbx_strand_id
1 'polypeptide(L)' 'MEVIDTGDPLSVPVGGATLGRIFNILGEPIDNLGPIRNYPSLKQVLRSSIF' A
#
# COMPACT_ATOMS: atom_id res chain seq x y z
N MET A 1 25.65 7.06 -2.55
CA MET A 1 24.28 7.08 -1.99
C MET A 1 24.16 5.86 -1.11
N GLU A 2 23.80 6.05 0.15
CA GLU A 2 23.64 4.96 1.12
C GLU A 2 22.28 4.29 0.89
N VAL A 3 22.27 2.95 0.92
CA VAL A 3 21.07 2.14 0.68
C VAL A 3 20.78 1.38 1.97
N ILE A 4 19.57 1.52 2.47
CA ILE A 4 19.11 0.87 3.70
C ILE A 4 18.18 -0.26 3.31
N ASP A 5 18.51 -1.48 3.72
CA ASP A 5 17.62 -2.62 3.58
C ASP A 5 16.47 -2.51 4.59
N THR A 6 15.24 -2.56 4.09
CA THR A 6 14.03 -2.53 4.92
C THR A 6 13.74 -3.88 5.58
N GLY A 7 14.39 -4.96 5.15
CA GLY A 7 14.24 -6.32 5.69
C GLY A 7 12.90 -6.99 5.35
N ASP A 8 11.87 -6.19 5.05
CA ASP A 8 10.56 -6.63 4.64
C ASP A 8 10.32 -6.42 3.14
N PRO A 9 9.57 -7.33 2.49
CA PRO A 9 9.00 -7.12 1.17
C PRO A 9 8.18 -5.83 1.05
N LEU A 10 8.08 -5.32 -0.18
CA LEU A 10 7.22 -4.18 -0.50
C LEU A 10 5.79 -4.43 0.00
N SER A 11 5.30 -3.52 0.84
CA SER A 11 4.00 -3.61 1.49
C SER A 11 3.09 -2.48 1.01
N VAL A 12 1.83 -2.82 0.74
CA VAL A 12 0.80 -1.87 0.28
C VAL A 12 -0.42 -1.92 1.20
N PRO A 13 -1.11 -0.78 1.41
CA PRO A 13 -2.32 -0.74 2.22
C PRO A 13 -3.46 -1.49 1.52
N VAL A 14 -4.08 -2.43 2.22
CA VAL A 14 -5.27 -3.15 1.70
C VAL A 14 -6.36 -3.27 2.76
N GLY A 15 -7.62 -3.05 2.35
CA GLY A 15 -8.78 -3.29 3.20
C GLY A 15 -10.03 -2.56 2.69
N GLY A 16 -11.08 -2.50 3.51
CA GLY A 16 -12.32 -1.82 3.12
C GLY A 16 -12.12 -0.33 2.77
N ALA A 17 -11.16 0.33 3.43
CA ALA A 17 -10.84 1.74 3.20
C ALA A 17 -10.09 2.02 1.88
N THR A 18 -9.53 0.99 1.22
CA THR A 18 -8.88 1.11 -0.10
C THR A 18 -9.85 0.83 -1.25
N LEU A 19 -11.07 0.36 -0.99
CA LEU A 19 -12.05 0.11 -2.04
C LEU A 19 -12.48 1.42 -2.71
N GLY A 20 -12.41 1.46 -4.05
CA GLY A 20 -12.78 2.64 -4.84
C GLY A 20 -11.72 3.75 -4.84
N ARG A 21 -10.53 3.50 -4.31
CA ARG A 21 -9.39 4.42 -4.31
C ARG A 21 -8.34 3.95 -5.32
N ILE A 22 -7.58 4.88 -5.89
CA ILE A 22 -6.51 4.56 -6.86
C ILE A 22 -5.15 4.76 -6.19
N PHE A 23 -4.32 3.73 -6.22
CA PHE A 23 -2.98 3.73 -5.61
C PHE A 23 -1.88 3.44 -6.63
N ASN A 24 -0.69 3.95 -6.36
CA ASN A 24 0.52 3.50 -7.04
C ASN A 24 1.07 2.20 -6.43
N ILE A 25 2.14 1.66 -7.02
CA ILE A 25 2.80 0.41 -6.57
C ILE A 25 3.37 0.53 -5.15
N LEU A 26 3.65 1.75 -4.70
CA LEU A 26 4.13 2.04 -3.34
C LEU A 26 2.99 2.16 -2.33
N GLY A 27 1.73 2.10 -2.77
CA GLY A 27 0.55 2.21 -1.90
C GLY A 27 0.09 3.65 -1.63
N GLU A 28 0.61 4.63 -2.35
CA GLU A 28 0.26 6.04 -2.18
C GLU A 28 -1.00 6.39 -3.00
N PRO A 29 -1.99 7.09 -2.41
CA PRO A 29 -3.20 7.48 -3.13
C PRO A 29 -2.88 8.55 -4.18
N ILE A 30 -3.25 8.28 -5.44
CA ILE A 30 -3.08 9.20 -6.58
C ILE A 30 -4.42 9.75 -7.09
N ASP A 31 -5.47 9.62 -6.29
CA ASP A 31 -6.85 9.98 -6.65
C ASP A 31 -7.28 11.39 -6.22
N ASN A 32 -6.38 12.20 -5.63
CA ASN A 32 -6.66 13.55 -5.12
C ASN A 32 -7.82 13.63 -4.08
N LEU A 33 -8.28 12.50 -3.53
CA LEU A 33 -9.37 12.43 -2.55
C LEU A 33 -8.87 12.64 -1.10
N GLY A 34 -7.62 13.05 -0.93
CA GLY A 34 -6.99 13.25 0.37
C GLY A 34 -6.55 11.94 1.06
N PRO A 35 -6.08 12.03 2.32
CA PRO A 35 -5.54 10.88 3.04
C PRO A 35 -6.62 9.83 3.33
N ILE A 36 -6.21 8.56 3.35
CA ILE A 36 -7.09 7.45 3.71
C ILE A 36 -7.35 7.52 5.23
N ARG A 37 -8.61 7.68 5.65
CA ARG A 37 -8.98 7.93 7.07
C ARG A 37 -8.84 6.73 8.01
N ASN A 38 -8.35 5.60 7.53
CA ASN A 38 -7.92 4.47 8.32
C ASN A 38 -6.85 3.78 7.47
N TYR A 39 -5.58 3.79 7.91
CA TYR A 39 -4.57 2.97 7.26
C TYR A 39 -4.99 1.52 7.41
N PRO A 40 -5.41 0.87 6.31
CA PRO A 40 -5.92 -0.48 6.39
C PRO A 40 -4.72 -1.42 6.50
N SER A 41 -4.97 -2.67 6.88
CA SER A 41 -3.95 -3.68 7.08
C SER A 41 -2.93 -3.69 5.94
N LEU A 42 -1.65 -3.55 6.25
CA LEU A 42 -0.59 -3.64 5.24
C LEU A 42 -0.45 -5.10 4.80
N LYS A 43 -0.50 -5.35 3.48
CA LYS A 43 -0.15 -6.66 2.92
C LYS A 43 1.05 -6.55 2.01
N GLN A 44 1.91 -7.56 2.09
CA GLN A 44 3.08 -7.69 1.24
C GLN A 44 2.68 -8.11 -0.17
N VAL A 45 3.16 -7.39 -1.18
CA VAL A 45 2.88 -7.67 -2.60
C VAL A 45 3.37 -9.08 -2.99
N LEU A 46 4.46 -9.55 -2.40
CA LEU A 46 5.07 -10.85 -2.69
C LEU A 46 4.44 -12.03 -1.92
N ARG A 47 3.53 -11.78 -0.96
CA ARG A 47 2.88 -12.81 -0.14
C ARG A 47 1.36 -12.79 -0.29
N SER A 48 0.88 -13.57 -1.27
CA SER A 48 -0.49 -14.10 -1.42
C SER A 48 -1.66 -13.12 -1.66
N SER A 49 -2.37 -13.43 -2.76
CA SER A 49 -3.82 -13.24 -2.96
C SER A 49 -4.33 -11.81 -3.13
N ILE A 50 -3.80 -11.10 -4.15
CA ILE A 50 -4.51 -9.99 -4.82
C ILE A 50 -5.16 -10.47 -6.15
N PHE A 51 -5.08 -11.78 -6.45
CA PHE A 51 -5.93 -12.47 -7.43
C PHE A 51 -6.73 -13.56 -6.72
#